data_AF-A0A368KRX1-F1
#
_entry.id   AF-A0A368KRX1-F1
#
_cell.length_a   1.000
_cell.length_b   1.000
_cell.length_c   1.000
_cell.angle_alpha   90.00
_cell.angle_beta   90.00
_cell.angle_gamma   90.00
#
_symmetry.space_group_name_H-M   'P 1'
#
loop_
_entity.id
_entity.type
_entity.pdbx_description
1 polymer ?
#
loop_
_entity_poly.entity_id
_entity_poly.type
_entity_poly.pdbx_seq_one_letter_code
_entity_poly.pdbx_strand_id
1 'polypeptide(L)'
;METLTQLQRRYNDLRKEAVRLAGTTKDLSQRAATYYHLYEDSGRNHIFPLIAAHGALWARGYFAFGMKLGKLLSWQYAFSPQRRTQQLDALENFAEAFREVNRRVCVETYTTYHFTKQHGNHPLATKLVRPELRTALCRLHESNQAGIELDDTAKREIFEVHFRDEQATVVDPSITQAVADFRWPTMRSLALMPAVRFAYFPRGRWLQFWKFDRQVERIAHGLQAFDIAAAAGWQHVEQKLAHYQVLPTTFFANSHAHFAGLRNEILATA
;
A
#
# COMPACT_ATOMS: atom_id res chain seq x y z
N MET A 1 9.45 -32.93 -7.84
CA MET A 1 9.63 -31.48 -7.55
C MET A 1 8.80 -30.69 -8.53
N GLU A 2 8.18 -29.60 -8.11
CA GLU A 2 7.41 -28.73 -9.01
C GLU A 2 8.35 -28.07 -10.04
N THR A 3 7.86 -27.94 -11.28
CA THR A 3 8.59 -27.25 -12.36
C THR A 3 8.43 -25.73 -12.25
N LEU A 4 9.30 -24.97 -12.93
CA LEU A 4 9.14 -23.50 -13.01
C LEU A 4 7.76 -23.11 -13.54
N THR A 5 7.24 -23.84 -14.53
CA THR A 5 5.91 -23.61 -15.10
C THR A 5 4.79 -23.81 -14.08
N GLN A 6 4.91 -24.82 -13.22
CA GLN A 6 3.94 -25.05 -12.14
C GLN A 6 4.01 -23.92 -11.11
N LEU A 7 5.20 -23.51 -10.68
CA LEU A 7 5.36 -22.37 -9.77
C LEU A 7 4.84 -21.05 -10.36
N GLN A 8 5.11 -20.79 -11.64
CA GLN A 8 4.61 -19.62 -12.35
C GLN A 8 3.08 -19.62 -12.36
N ARG A 9 2.45 -20.78 -12.55
CA ARG A 9 0.99 -20.92 -12.49
C ARG A 9 0.47 -20.58 -11.09
N ARG A 10 1.07 -21.13 -10.03
CA ARG A 10 0.71 -20.82 -8.63
C ARG A 10 0.85 -19.33 -8.32
N TYR A 11 1.97 -18.72 -8.71
CA TYR A 11 2.21 -17.28 -8.57
C TYR A 11 1.14 -16.46 -9.28
N ASN A 12 0.80 -16.83 -10.52
CA ASN A 12 -0.21 -16.14 -11.31
C ASN A 12 -1.62 -16.31 -10.74
N ASP A 13 -1.94 -17.47 -10.17
CA ASP A 13 -3.23 -17.71 -9.52
C ASP A 13 -3.37 -16.86 -8.24
N LEU A 14 -2.32 -16.82 -7.41
CA LEU A 14 -2.24 -15.90 -6.27
C LEU A 14 -2.37 -14.44 -6.69
N ARG A 15 -1.73 -14.05 -7.81
CA ARG A 15 -1.84 -12.71 -8.37
C ARG A 15 -3.26 -12.37 -8.80
N LYS A 16 -3.96 -13.30 -9.47
CA LYS A 16 -5.37 -13.09 -9.89
C LYS A 16 -6.28 -12.89 -8.68
N GLU A 17 -6.10 -13.72 -7.65
CA GLU A 17 -6.79 -13.56 -6.37
C GLU A 17 -6.47 -12.20 -5.74
N ALA A 18 -5.20 -11.83 -5.67
CA ALA A 18 -4.75 -10.55 -5.14
C ALA A 18 -5.34 -9.35 -5.88
N VAL A 19 -5.46 -9.41 -7.22
CA VAL A 19 -6.10 -8.36 -8.03
C VAL A 19 -7.55 -8.17 -7.62
N ARG A 20 -8.28 -9.27 -7.41
CA ARG A 20 -9.68 -9.21 -6.98
C ARG A 20 -9.80 -8.69 -5.55
N LEU A 21 -8.96 -9.17 -4.63
CA LEU A 21 -8.92 -8.74 -3.23
C LEU A 21 -8.42 -7.30 -3.05
N ALA A 22 -7.62 -6.78 -3.96
CA ALA A 22 -7.26 -5.37 -3.97
C ALA A 22 -8.45 -4.48 -4.38
N GLY A 23 -9.45 -5.02 -5.07
CA GLY A 23 -10.64 -4.30 -5.53
C GLY A 23 -10.30 -3.22 -6.57
N THR A 24 -11.20 -2.27 -6.78
CA THR A 24 -10.93 -1.06 -7.58
C THR A 24 -10.10 -0.05 -6.77
N THR A 25 -9.75 1.08 -7.39
CA THR A 25 -9.11 2.21 -6.71
C THR A 25 -9.99 2.85 -5.63
N LYS A 26 -11.30 2.62 -5.66
CA LYS A 26 -12.28 3.15 -4.71
C LYS A 26 -12.55 2.22 -3.52
N ASP A 27 -12.22 0.93 -3.64
CA ASP A 27 -12.50 -0.10 -2.63
C ASP A 27 -11.47 -0.10 -1.48
N LEU A 28 -11.31 1.06 -0.82
CA LEU A 28 -10.31 1.25 0.22
C LEU A 28 -10.52 0.37 1.45
N SER A 29 -11.77 0.11 1.83
CA SER A 29 -12.09 -0.78 2.95
C SER A 29 -11.62 -2.20 2.67
N GLN A 30 -11.97 -2.71 1.49
CA GLN A 30 -11.55 -4.03 1.04
C GLN A 30 -10.01 -4.13 1.00
N ARG A 31 -9.34 -3.13 0.40
CA ARG A 31 -7.87 -3.10 0.31
C ARG A 31 -7.20 -3.06 1.68
N ALA A 32 -7.71 -2.25 2.61
CA ALA A 32 -7.20 -2.17 3.96
C ALA A 32 -7.41 -3.47 4.75
N ALA A 33 -8.56 -4.14 4.57
CA ALA A 33 -8.80 -5.47 5.14
C ALA A 33 -7.81 -6.52 4.58
N THR A 34 -7.53 -6.49 3.29
CA THR A 34 -6.52 -7.37 2.66
C THR A 34 -5.12 -7.15 3.23
N TYR A 35 -4.69 -5.90 3.37
CA TYR A 35 -3.41 -5.61 4.04
C TYR A 35 -3.38 -6.09 5.49
N TYR A 36 -4.43 -5.79 6.25
CA TYR A 36 -4.50 -6.17 7.65
C TYR A 36 -4.49 -7.69 7.84
N HIS A 37 -5.14 -8.43 6.93
CA HIS A 37 -5.04 -9.89 6.91
C HIS A 37 -3.59 -10.39 6.83
N LEU A 38 -2.75 -9.83 5.96
CA LEU A 38 -1.34 -10.24 5.84
C LEU A 38 -0.56 -9.96 7.12
N TYR A 39 -0.86 -8.84 7.77
CA TYR A 39 -0.29 -8.50 9.07
C TYR A 39 -0.71 -9.52 10.14
N GLU A 40 -1.99 -9.85 10.26
CA GLU A 40 -2.46 -10.84 11.24
C GLU A 40 -2.00 -12.27 10.93
N ASP A 41 -2.06 -12.71 9.68
CA ASP A 41 -1.65 -14.05 9.23
C ASP A 41 -0.15 -14.30 9.42
N SER A 42 0.64 -13.23 9.49
CA SER A 42 2.06 -13.27 9.85
C SER A 42 2.36 -13.34 11.35
N GLY A 43 1.33 -13.47 12.19
CA GLY A 43 1.50 -13.37 13.65
C GLY A 43 1.93 -11.97 14.07
N ARG A 44 1.50 -10.93 13.33
CA ARG A 44 1.87 -9.52 13.51
C ARG A 44 3.34 -9.18 13.24
N ASN A 45 4.09 -10.08 12.59
CA ASN A 45 5.49 -9.83 12.20
C ASN A 45 5.64 -8.99 10.93
N HIS A 46 4.67 -9.03 10.00
CA HIS A 46 4.72 -8.31 8.74
C HIS A 46 4.15 -6.89 8.87
N ILE A 47 4.99 -5.93 9.27
CA ILE A 47 4.56 -4.55 9.55
C ILE A 47 4.21 -3.74 8.29
N PHE A 48 4.82 -4.06 7.14
CA PHE A 48 4.61 -3.31 5.90
C PHE A 48 3.13 -3.20 5.51
N PRO A 49 2.34 -4.30 5.44
CA PRO A 49 0.90 -4.22 5.20
C PRO A 49 0.14 -3.30 6.16
N LEU A 50 0.44 -3.32 7.46
CA LEU A 50 -0.24 -2.46 8.44
C LEU A 50 -0.01 -0.97 8.11
N ILE A 51 1.23 -0.56 7.88
CA ILE A 51 1.56 0.82 7.50
C ILE A 51 0.96 1.16 6.13
N ALA A 52 0.98 0.23 5.17
CA ALA A 52 0.38 0.42 3.85
C ALA A 52 -1.15 0.63 3.93
N ALA A 53 -1.85 -0.03 4.87
CA ALA A 53 -3.26 0.23 5.15
C ALA A 53 -3.48 1.67 5.63
N HIS A 54 -2.67 2.17 6.58
CA HIS A 54 -2.70 3.58 6.98
C HIS A 54 -2.47 4.54 5.80
N GLY A 55 -1.52 4.20 4.92
CA GLY A 55 -1.26 4.94 3.68
C GLY A 55 -2.46 5.01 2.76
N ALA A 56 -3.09 3.88 2.46
CA ALA A 56 -4.28 3.77 1.62
C ALA A 56 -5.45 4.61 2.17
N LEU A 57 -5.70 4.51 3.48
CA LEU A 57 -6.80 5.21 4.14
C LEU A 57 -6.55 6.72 4.26
N TRP A 58 -5.32 7.14 4.55
CA TRP A 58 -4.93 8.55 4.60
C TRP A 58 -5.09 9.23 3.24
N ALA A 59 -4.70 8.54 2.16
CA ALA A 59 -4.75 9.07 0.80
C ALA A 59 -6.17 9.51 0.38
N ARG A 60 -7.23 8.90 0.95
CA ARG A 60 -8.63 9.34 0.73
C ARG A 60 -8.82 10.82 1.03
N GLY A 61 -8.37 11.26 2.21
CA GLY A 61 -8.51 12.64 2.66
C GLY A 61 -7.65 13.60 1.84
N TYR A 62 -6.42 13.19 1.53
CA TYR A 62 -5.49 13.95 0.70
C TYR A 62 -6.05 14.24 -0.69
N PHE A 63 -6.52 13.21 -1.41
CA PHE A 63 -7.09 13.41 -2.74
C PHE A 63 -8.42 14.17 -2.71
N ALA A 64 -9.26 13.97 -1.70
CA ALA A 64 -10.48 14.76 -1.55
C ALA A 64 -10.18 16.27 -1.38
N PHE A 65 -9.17 16.60 -0.58
CA PHE A 65 -8.68 17.98 -0.46
C PHE A 65 -8.11 18.50 -1.78
N GLY A 66 -7.22 17.74 -2.42
CA GLY A 66 -6.62 18.12 -3.70
C GLY A 66 -7.65 18.38 -4.80
N MET A 67 -8.70 17.57 -4.90
CA MET A 67 -9.81 17.78 -5.84
C MET A 67 -10.60 19.06 -5.55
N LYS A 68 -10.87 19.38 -4.28
CA LYS A 68 -11.53 20.65 -3.90
C LYS A 68 -10.67 21.85 -4.26
N LEU A 69 -9.37 21.79 -3.97
CA LEU A 69 -8.43 22.85 -4.30
C LEU A 69 -8.30 23.02 -5.83
N GLY A 70 -8.21 21.92 -6.58
CA GLY A 70 -8.21 21.96 -8.03
C GLY A 70 -9.47 22.59 -8.62
N LYS A 71 -10.65 22.26 -8.09
CA LYS A 71 -11.91 22.93 -8.47
C LYS A 71 -11.84 24.44 -8.24
N LEU A 72 -11.29 24.88 -7.10
CA LEU A 72 -11.10 26.31 -6.82
C LEU A 72 -10.10 26.96 -7.77
N LEU A 73 -8.92 26.37 -7.97
CA LEU A 73 -7.90 26.93 -8.85
C LEU A 73 -8.30 26.88 -10.33
N SER A 74 -9.25 26.01 -10.70
CA SER A 74 -9.78 25.92 -12.07
C SER A 74 -10.56 27.17 -12.49
N TRP A 75 -10.98 28.03 -11.55
CA TRP A 75 -11.67 29.29 -11.86
C TRP A 75 -10.79 30.28 -12.63
N GLN A 76 -9.46 30.12 -12.61
CA GLN A 76 -8.56 30.88 -13.49
C GLN A 76 -8.83 30.62 -14.99
N TYR A 77 -9.56 29.54 -15.31
CA TYR A 77 -9.98 29.16 -16.66
C TYR A 77 -11.48 29.39 -16.89
N ALA A 78 -12.15 30.22 -16.10
CA ALA A 78 -13.60 30.45 -16.18
C ALA A 78 -14.06 30.89 -17.59
N PHE A 79 -13.24 31.67 -18.29
CA PHE A 79 -13.50 32.14 -19.67
C PHE A 79 -13.05 31.13 -20.75
N SER A 80 -12.62 29.94 -20.36
CA SER A 80 -12.22 28.86 -21.28
C SER A 80 -12.76 27.51 -20.77
N PRO A 81 -14.07 27.26 -20.92
CA PRO A 81 -14.72 26.08 -20.35
C PRO A 81 -14.05 24.76 -20.75
N GLN A 82 -13.64 24.62 -22.01
CA GLN A 82 -12.93 23.44 -22.52
C GLN A 82 -11.61 23.21 -21.78
N ARG A 83 -10.81 24.27 -21.60
CA ARG A 83 -9.55 24.22 -20.85
C ARG A 83 -9.79 23.88 -19.38
N ARG A 84 -10.84 24.44 -18.77
CA ARG A 84 -11.21 24.13 -17.40
C ARG A 84 -11.53 22.65 -17.22
N THR A 85 -12.36 22.09 -18.08
CA THR A 85 -12.70 20.65 -18.06
C THR A 85 -11.45 19.80 -18.24
N GLN A 86 -10.63 20.08 -19.26
CA GLN A 86 -9.36 19.36 -19.50
C GLN A 86 -8.44 19.33 -18.28
N GLN A 87 -8.34 20.44 -17.54
CA GLN A 87 -7.49 20.53 -16.35
C GLN A 87 -8.05 19.75 -15.15
N LEU A 88 -9.37 19.72 -15.00
CA LEU A 88 -10.05 18.93 -13.97
C LEU A 88 -9.96 17.43 -14.27
N ASP A 89 -10.15 17.03 -15.54
CA ASP A 89 -10.00 15.64 -15.98
C ASP A 89 -8.55 15.17 -15.79
N ALA A 90 -7.56 16.01 -16.13
CA ALA A 90 -6.16 15.71 -15.91
C ALA A 90 -5.82 15.53 -14.42
N LEU A 91 -6.45 16.32 -13.53
CA LEU A 91 -6.29 16.18 -12.09
C LEU A 91 -6.93 14.89 -11.56
N GLU A 92 -8.11 14.52 -12.06
CA GLU A 92 -8.78 13.27 -11.70
C GLU A 92 -7.95 12.06 -12.15
N ASN A 93 -7.46 12.06 -13.39
CA ASN A 93 -6.58 11.02 -13.92
C ASN A 93 -5.28 10.90 -13.11
N PHE A 94 -4.69 12.04 -12.69
CA PHE A 94 -3.51 12.04 -11.83
C PHE A 94 -3.79 11.42 -10.46
N ALA A 95 -4.90 11.81 -9.81
CA ALA A 95 -5.30 11.21 -8.54
C ALA A 95 -5.58 9.71 -8.68
N GLU A 96 -6.20 9.30 -9.78
CA GLU A 96 -6.49 7.91 -10.08
C GLU A 96 -5.23 7.07 -10.28
N ALA A 97 -4.23 7.60 -11.00
CA ALA A 97 -2.95 6.94 -11.17
C ALA A 97 -2.26 6.67 -9.82
N PHE A 98 -2.33 7.61 -8.87
CA PHE A 98 -1.78 7.38 -7.53
C PHE A 98 -2.56 6.34 -6.72
N ARG A 99 -3.90 6.29 -6.83
CA ARG A 99 -4.69 5.23 -6.20
C ARG A 99 -4.37 3.86 -6.79
N GLU A 100 -4.14 3.82 -8.11
CA GLU A 100 -3.74 2.62 -8.83
C GLU A 100 -2.37 2.11 -8.36
N VAL A 101 -1.42 2.99 -8.02
CA VAL A 101 -0.15 2.60 -7.38
C VAL A 101 -0.44 1.83 -6.10
N ASN A 102 -1.22 2.39 -5.17
CA ASN A 102 -1.53 1.72 -3.91
C ASN A 102 -2.26 0.38 -4.14
N ARG A 103 -3.15 0.29 -5.13
CA ARG A 103 -3.78 -0.98 -5.51
C ARG A 103 -2.74 -2.02 -5.96
N ARG A 104 -1.82 -1.65 -6.85
CA ARG A 104 -0.76 -2.55 -7.33
C ARG A 104 0.17 -3.02 -6.22
N VAL A 105 0.50 -2.14 -5.28
CA VAL A 105 1.29 -2.48 -4.09
C VAL A 105 0.60 -3.55 -3.26
N CYS A 106 -0.72 -3.44 -3.07
CA CYS A 106 -1.52 -4.47 -2.40
C CYS A 106 -1.43 -5.81 -3.13
N VAL A 107 -1.55 -5.80 -4.46
CA VAL A 107 -1.46 -7.00 -5.30
C VAL A 107 -0.10 -7.68 -5.14
N GLU A 108 1.01 -6.95 -5.31
CA GLU A 108 2.35 -7.53 -5.18
C GLU A 108 2.62 -8.04 -3.77
N THR A 109 2.23 -7.29 -2.74
CA THR A 109 2.45 -7.66 -1.34
C THR A 109 1.72 -8.95 -1.00
N TYR A 110 0.43 -9.08 -1.37
CA TYR A 110 -0.34 -10.30 -1.15
C TYR A 110 0.27 -11.49 -1.92
N THR A 111 0.58 -11.28 -3.20
CA THR A 111 1.10 -12.34 -4.08
C THR A 111 2.43 -12.89 -3.55
N THR A 112 3.38 -12.00 -3.26
CA THR A 112 4.73 -12.37 -2.80
C THR A 112 4.70 -12.98 -1.41
N TYR A 113 3.89 -12.43 -0.48
CA TYR A 113 3.72 -12.99 0.86
C TYR A 113 3.22 -14.44 0.82
N HIS A 114 2.08 -14.70 0.16
CA HIS A 114 1.52 -16.05 0.12
C HIS A 114 2.36 -17.02 -0.70
N PHE A 115 2.96 -16.56 -1.81
CA PHE A 115 3.84 -17.39 -2.62
C PHE A 115 5.07 -17.83 -1.84
N THR A 116 5.72 -16.92 -1.12
CA THR A 116 6.90 -17.25 -0.31
C THR A 116 6.54 -18.10 0.91
N LYS A 117 5.35 -17.92 1.49
CA LYS A 117 4.85 -18.77 2.59
C LYS A 117 4.71 -20.24 2.16
N GLN A 118 4.33 -20.49 0.91
CA GLN A 118 4.11 -21.84 0.37
C GLN A 118 5.35 -22.42 -0.32
N HIS A 119 6.10 -21.60 -1.05
CA HIS A 119 7.13 -22.05 -1.98
C HIS A 119 8.48 -21.34 -1.78
N GLY A 120 8.67 -20.55 -0.71
CA GLY A 120 9.89 -19.75 -0.49
C GLY A 120 11.19 -20.56 -0.46
N ASN A 121 11.12 -21.80 0.04
CA ASN A 121 12.24 -22.74 0.10
C ASN A 121 12.49 -23.49 -1.22
N HIS A 122 11.64 -23.31 -2.23
CA HIS A 122 11.85 -23.95 -3.52
C HIS A 122 13.07 -23.32 -4.25
N PRO A 123 13.98 -24.11 -4.83
CA PRO A 123 15.19 -23.57 -5.48
C PRO A 123 14.91 -22.57 -6.61
N LEU A 124 13.77 -22.72 -7.28
CA LEU A 124 13.33 -21.85 -8.38
C LEU A 124 12.49 -20.64 -7.93
N ALA A 125 12.20 -20.47 -6.63
CA ALA A 125 11.39 -19.35 -6.14
C ALA A 125 12.03 -17.97 -6.45
N THR A 126 13.36 -17.91 -6.49
CA THR A 126 14.13 -16.70 -6.82
C THR A 126 13.97 -16.24 -8.27
N LYS A 127 13.35 -17.06 -9.14
CA LYS A 127 12.96 -16.65 -10.49
C LYS A 127 11.68 -15.81 -10.52
N LEU A 128 10.90 -15.84 -9.44
CA LEU A 128 9.59 -15.18 -9.34
C LEU A 128 9.57 -14.07 -8.29
N VAL A 129 10.36 -14.21 -7.23
CA VAL A 129 10.52 -13.21 -6.16
C VAL A 129 11.99 -12.87 -6.02
N ARG A 130 12.32 -11.58 -5.88
CA ARG A 130 13.72 -11.15 -5.73
C ARG A 130 14.39 -11.84 -4.53
N PRO A 131 15.66 -12.25 -4.64
CA PRO A 131 16.33 -13.04 -3.60
C PRO A 131 16.29 -12.42 -2.20
N GLU A 132 16.47 -11.10 -2.11
CA GLU A 132 16.49 -10.34 -0.85
C GLU A 132 15.11 -10.34 -0.21
N LEU A 133 14.07 -10.00 -0.98
CA LEU A 133 12.68 -10.02 -0.51
C LEU A 133 12.26 -11.43 -0.09
N ARG A 134 12.59 -12.45 -0.91
CA ARG A 134 12.31 -13.85 -0.57
C ARG A 134 12.95 -14.22 0.77
N THR A 135 14.22 -13.86 0.97
CA THR A 135 14.94 -14.19 2.21
C THR A 135 14.32 -13.51 3.42
N ALA A 136 13.96 -12.23 3.31
CA ALA A 136 13.28 -11.49 4.38
C ALA A 136 11.91 -12.11 4.72
N LEU A 137 11.12 -12.45 3.71
CA LEU A 137 9.80 -13.07 3.90
C LEU A 137 9.91 -14.50 4.45
N CYS A 138 10.87 -15.32 4.01
CA CYS A 138 11.08 -16.65 4.59
C CYS A 138 11.41 -16.58 6.08
N ARG A 139 12.33 -15.68 6.50
CA ARG A 139 12.66 -15.46 7.93
C ARG A 139 11.42 -15.09 8.74
N LEU A 140 10.56 -14.25 8.16
CA LEU A 140 9.29 -13.86 8.77
C LEU A 140 8.34 -15.06 8.93
N HIS A 141 8.19 -15.88 7.89
CA HIS A 141 7.33 -17.07 7.92
C HIS A 141 7.83 -18.11 8.92
N GLU A 142 9.14 -18.34 8.97
CA GLU A 142 9.79 -19.25 9.93
C GLU A 142 9.55 -18.81 11.38
N SER A 143 9.70 -17.51 11.65
CA SER A 143 9.43 -16.94 12.98
C SER A 143 7.96 -17.10 13.38
N ASN A 144 7.04 -16.84 12.46
CA ASN A 144 5.60 -17.03 12.67
C ASN A 144 5.24 -18.51 12.92
N GLN A 145 5.81 -19.43 12.14
CA GLN A 145 5.61 -20.88 12.33
C GLN A 145 6.13 -21.36 13.69
N ALA A 146 7.22 -20.76 14.19
CA ALA A 146 7.76 -21.03 15.51
C ALA A 146 7.00 -20.33 16.66
N GLY A 147 5.98 -19.51 16.36
CA GLY A 147 5.25 -18.73 17.36
C GLY A 147 6.09 -17.60 17.98
N ILE A 148 7.13 -17.16 17.28
CA ILE A 148 8.06 -16.13 17.75
C ILE A 148 7.65 -14.77 17.17
N GLU A 149 7.35 -13.83 18.05
CA GLU A 149 7.23 -12.43 17.67
C GLU A 149 8.63 -11.82 17.48
N LEU A 150 8.85 -11.21 16.33
CA LEU A 150 10.07 -10.47 16.02
C LEU A 150 10.14 -9.16 16.81
N ASP A 151 11.34 -8.80 17.24
CA ASP A 151 11.60 -7.47 17.78
C ASP A 151 11.53 -6.39 16.69
N ASP A 152 11.53 -5.12 17.11
CA ASP A 152 11.40 -4.00 16.19
C ASP A 152 12.59 -3.88 15.23
N THR A 153 13.78 -4.31 15.64
CA THR A 153 14.97 -4.33 14.78
C THR A 153 14.77 -5.31 13.61
N ALA A 154 14.37 -6.54 13.90
CA ALA A 154 14.11 -7.55 12.88
C ALA A 154 12.90 -7.18 12.01
N LYS A 155 11.81 -6.67 12.61
CA LYS A 155 10.66 -6.13 11.87
C LYS A 155 11.09 -5.02 10.92
N ARG A 156 12.00 -4.14 11.36
CA ARG A 156 12.52 -3.03 10.56
C ARG A 156 13.35 -3.49 9.37
N GLU A 157 14.25 -4.46 9.56
CA GLU A 157 15.06 -5.03 8.48
C GLU A 157 14.16 -5.58 7.36
N ILE A 158 13.14 -6.35 7.75
CA ILE A 158 12.18 -6.96 6.81
C ILE A 158 11.33 -5.88 6.15
N PHE A 159 10.85 -4.90 6.91
CA PHE A 159 10.13 -3.75 6.39
C PHE A 159 10.95 -2.98 5.35
N GLU A 160 12.23 -2.69 5.63
CA GLU A 160 13.08 -1.94 4.73
C GLU A 160 13.33 -2.68 3.42
N VAL A 161 13.60 -3.98 3.47
CA VAL A 161 13.77 -4.81 2.26
C VAL A 161 12.48 -4.78 1.43
N HIS A 162 11.33 -5.01 2.04
CA HIS A 162 10.04 -4.98 1.35
C HIS A 162 9.72 -3.60 0.78
N PHE A 163 9.95 -2.54 1.55
CA PHE A 163 9.68 -1.17 1.14
C PHE A 163 10.57 -0.77 -0.05
N ARG A 164 11.86 -1.06 -0.02
CA ARG A 164 12.77 -0.79 -1.14
C ARG A 164 12.42 -1.59 -2.39
N ASP A 165 12.05 -2.86 -2.20
CA ASP A 165 11.55 -3.73 -3.27
C ASP A 165 10.36 -3.06 -3.98
N GLU A 166 9.33 -2.73 -3.20
CA GLU A 166 8.10 -2.11 -3.68
C GLU A 166 8.33 -0.75 -4.36
N GLN A 167 9.20 0.08 -3.81
CA GLN A 167 9.55 1.36 -4.42
C GLN A 167 10.12 1.14 -5.83
N ALA A 168 11.09 0.23 -5.95
CA ALA A 168 11.79 -0.01 -7.20
C ALA A 168 10.93 -0.64 -8.31
N THR A 169 9.97 -1.52 -7.98
CA THR A 169 9.20 -2.27 -9.00
C THR A 169 7.82 -1.72 -9.29
N VAL A 170 7.17 -1.07 -8.33
CA VAL A 170 5.78 -0.64 -8.47
C VAL A 170 5.68 0.88 -8.46
N VAL A 171 6.23 1.53 -7.44
CA VAL A 171 5.95 2.94 -7.15
C VAL A 171 6.70 3.86 -8.09
N ASP A 172 8.03 3.72 -8.18
CA ASP A 172 8.88 4.60 -8.97
C ASP A 172 8.44 4.70 -10.44
N PRO A 173 8.24 3.58 -11.17
CA PRO A 173 7.82 3.65 -12.56
C PRO A 173 6.44 4.31 -12.71
N SER A 174 5.50 3.98 -11.81
CA SER A 174 4.12 4.46 -11.90
C SER A 174 3.98 5.95 -11.57
N ILE A 175 4.69 6.44 -10.54
CA ILE A 175 4.71 7.86 -10.21
C ILE A 175 5.38 8.66 -11.32
N THR A 176 6.52 8.19 -11.83
CA THR A 176 7.25 8.87 -12.91
C THR A 176 6.35 9.09 -14.12
N GLN A 177 5.60 8.05 -14.52
CA GLN A 177 4.64 8.14 -15.61
C GLN A 177 3.51 9.15 -15.30
N ALA A 178 2.86 9.03 -14.13
CA ALA A 178 1.76 9.91 -13.74
C ALA A 178 2.17 11.40 -13.69
N VAL A 179 3.39 11.69 -13.23
CA VAL A 179 3.95 13.05 -13.16
C VAL A 179 4.27 13.61 -14.54
N ALA A 180 4.75 12.78 -15.46
CA ALA A 180 5.03 13.18 -16.84
C ALA A 180 3.74 13.54 -17.61
N ASP A 181 2.66 12.81 -17.34
CA ASP A 181 1.37 12.99 -18.01
C ASP A 181 0.58 14.19 -17.46
N PHE A 182 0.85 14.62 -16.21
CA PHE A 182 0.11 15.71 -15.59
C PHE A 182 0.62 17.10 -16.01
N ARG A 183 -0.19 17.81 -16.81
CA ARG A 183 0.19 19.07 -17.47
C ARG A 183 -0.20 20.35 -16.72
N TRP A 184 -0.80 20.27 -15.53
CA TRP A 184 -1.11 21.46 -14.73
C TRP A 184 0.03 21.80 -13.76
N PRO A 185 0.89 22.81 -14.03
CA PRO A 185 2.14 22.95 -13.27
C PRO A 185 1.93 23.28 -11.79
N THR A 186 0.98 24.17 -11.47
CA THR A 186 0.71 24.58 -10.09
C THR A 186 0.10 23.43 -9.28
N MET A 187 -0.92 22.76 -9.82
CA MET A 187 -1.50 21.60 -9.16
C MET A 187 -0.51 20.44 -9.05
N ARG A 188 0.34 20.21 -10.04
CA ARG A 188 1.40 19.19 -9.99
C ARG A 188 2.37 19.47 -8.86
N SER A 189 2.83 20.72 -8.74
CA SER A 189 3.73 21.11 -7.65
C SER A 189 3.10 20.86 -6.28
N LEU A 190 1.85 21.30 -6.08
CA LEU A 190 1.12 21.11 -4.83
C LEU A 190 0.89 19.62 -4.52
N ALA A 191 0.52 18.84 -5.53
CA ALA A 191 0.24 17.42 -5.36
C ALA A 191 1.49 16.57 -5.07
N LEU A 192 2.69 17.08 -5.39
CA LEU A 192 3.98 16.46 -5.08
C LEU A 192 4.58 16.91 -3.74
N MET A 193 3.91 17.80 -3.00
CA MET A 193 4.35 18.27 -1.69
C MET A 193 3.41 17.86 -0.54
N PRO A 194 2.98 16.59 -0.44
CA PRO A 194 2.08 16.17 0.63
C PRO A 194 2.73 16.33 2.01
N ALA A 195 1.94 16.82 2.96
CA ALA A 195 2.21 16.67 4.38
C ALA A 195 1.53 15.40 4.89
N VAL A 196 2.29 14.30 4.97
CA VAL A 196 1.74 13.00 5.39
C VAL A 196 1.63 12.93 6.91
N ARG A 197 0.42 12.60 7.39
CA ARG A 197 0.15 12.41 8.81
C ARG A 197 -0.78 11.22 8.99
N PHE A 198 -0.21 10.07 9.34
CA PHE A 198 -1.01 8.90 9.70
C PHE A 198 -1.67 9.08 11.06
N ALA A 199 -2.77 8.36 11.29
CA ALA A 199 -3.57 8.49 12.50
C ALA A 199 -2.80 8.14 13.79
N TYR A 200 -1.77 7.30 13.68
CA TYR A 200 -0.89 6.94 14.79
C TYR A 200 0.24 7.96 15.04
N PHE A 201 0.40 8.98 14.20
CA PHE A 201 1.44 9.98 14.43
C PHE A 201 1.14 10.83 15.67
N PRO A 202 2.15 11.12 16.51
CA PRO A 202 2.02 12.03 17.64
C PRO A 202 1.44 13.39 17.21
N ARG A 203 0.78 14.09 18.13
CA ARG A 203 0.25 15.44 17.86
C ARG A 203 1.38 16.37 17.41
N GLY A 204 1.13 17.15 16.36
CA GLY A 204 2.13 18.08 15.81
C GLY A 204 3.22 17.44 14.95
N ARG A 205 3.20 16.12 14.75
CA ARG A 205 4.15 15.42 13.86
C ARG A 205 3.53 15.12 12.49
N TRP A 206 4.28 15.37 11.43
CA TRP A 206 3.97 15.01 10.04
C TRP A 206 5.29 14.80 9.28
N LEU A 207 5.19 14.15 8.13
CA LEU A 207 6.29 13.97 7.18
C LEU A 207 6.03 14.90 6.00
N GLN A 208 6.80 15.98 5.90
CA GLN A 208 6.65 16.95 4.83
C GLN A 208 7.45 16.52 3.62
N PHE A 209 6.77 16.21 2.52
CA PHE A 209 7.44 15.97 1.26
C PHE A 209 7.74 17.28 0.53
N TRP A 210 8.97 17.44 0.06
CA TRP A 210 9.36 18.47 -0.90
C TRP A 210 9.08 18.04 -2.33
N LYS A 211 9.37 16.78 -2.65
CA LYS A 211 9.08 16.20 -3.96
C LYS A 211 8.79 14.71 -3.82
N PHE A 212 7.50 14.36 -3.81
CA PHE A 212 7.05 12.99 -3.64
C PHE A 212 7.53 12.06 -4.76
N ASP A 213 7.94 12.56 -5.92
CA ASP A 213 8.55 11.79 -7.01
C ASP A 213 10.02 11.42 -6.76
N ARG A 214 10.68 11.94 -5.73
CA ARG A 214 12.02 11.53 -5.30
C ARG A 214 12.01 10.24 -4.49
N GLN A 215 12.63 9.20 -5.03
CA GLN A 215 12.72 7.89 -4.38
C GLN A 215 13.42 7.93 -3.02
N VAL A 216 14.56 8.61 -2.92
CA VAL A 216 15.34 8.71 -1.68
C VAL A 216 14.51 9.31 -0.55
N GLU A 217 13.71 10.33 -0.87
CA GLU A 217 12.83 10.99 0.09
C GLU A 217 11.68 10.08 0.52
N ARG A 218 11.06 9.35 -0.41
CA ARG A 218 10.04 8.33 -0.09
C ARG A 218 10.58 7.23 0.80
N ILE A 219 11.80 6.74 0.54
CA ILE A 219 12.46 5.74 1.39
C ILE A 219 12.73 6.30 2.78
N ALA A 220 13.33 7.49 2.89
CA ALA A 220 13.61 8.10 4.18
C ALA A 220 12.34 8.30 5.02
N HIS A 221 11.27 8.85 4.42
CA HIS A 221 10.00 9.05 5.10
C HIS A 221 9.26 7.74 5.41
N GLY A 222 9.32 6.74 4.53
CA GLY A 222 8.73 5.42 4.77
C GLY A 222 9.38 4.74 5.98
N LEU A 223 10.70 4.78 6.07
CA LEU A 223 11.47 4.31 7.21
C LEU A 223 11.17 5.11 8.49
N GLN A 224 11.04 6.44 8.39
CA GLN A 224 10.65 7.25 9.54
C GLN A 224 9.21 6.96 10.00
N ALA A 225 8.30 6.62 9.08
CA ALA A 225 6.93 6.22 9.43
C ALA A 225 6.91 4.89 10.18
N PHE A 226 7.82 3.96 9.88
CA PHE A 226 8.07 2.76 10.67
C PHE A 226 8.58 3.12 12.06
N ASP A 227 9.61 3.95 12.17
CA ASP A 227 10.22 4.30 13.45
C ASP A 227 9.20 5.00 14.39
N ILE A 228 8.32 5.85 13.82
CA ILE A 228 7.20 6.46 14.56
C ILE A 228 6.17 5.41 15.00
N ALA A 229 5.86 4.43 14.15
CA ALA A 229 4.90 3.38 14.46
C ALA A 229 5.41 2.48 15.59
N ALA A 230 6.66 2.05 15.51
CA ALA A 230 7.34 1.26 16.54
C ALA A 230 7.33 2.01 17.89
N ALA A 231 7.73 3.29 17.89
CA ALA A 231 7.73 4.11 19.11
C ALA A 231 6.33 4.35 19.71
N ALA A 232 5.27 4.31 18.89
CA ALA A 232 3.90 4.41 19.36
C ALA A 232 3.33 3.09 19.90
N GLY A 233 3.96 1.96 19.54
CA GLY A 233 3.50 0.60 19.83
C GLY A 233 2.51 0.05 18.78
N TRP A 234 2.73 -1.19 18.34
CA TRP A 234 1.96 -1.80 17.25
C TRP A 234 0.45 -1.90 17.52
N GLN A 235 0.07 -2.26 18.76
CA GLN A 235 -1.33 -2.29 19.16
C GLN A 235 -2.03 -0.93 19.01
N HIS A 236 -1.31 0.16 19.31
CA HIS A 236 -1.83 1.51 19.12
C HIS A 236 -2.02 1.81 17.63
N VAL A 237 -1.04 1.43 16.79
CA VAL A 237 -1.10 1.60 15.34
C VAL A 237 -2.32 0.86 14.77
N GLU A 238 -2.52 -0.41 15.13
CA GLU A 238 -3.69 -1.21 14.74
C GLU A 238 -5.01 -0.50 15.10
N GLN A 239 -5.18 -0.06 16.35
CA GLN A 239 -6.39 0.61 16.82
C GLN A 239 -6.67 1.92 16.06
N LYS A 240 -5.62 2.61 15.60
CA LYS A 240 -5.75 3.87 14.86
C LYS A 240 -6.31 3.70 13.45
N LEU A 241 -6.45 2.49 12.93
CA LEU A 241 -7.21 2.25 11.71
C LEU A 241 -8.68 2.71 11.82
N ALA A 242 -9.28 2.64 13.01
CA ALA A 242 -10.65 3.11 13.25
C ALA A 242 -10.81 4.62 13.01
N HIS A 243 -9.74 5.40 13.17
CA HIS A 243 -9.78 6.85 13.05
C HIS A 243 -10.13 7.33 11.63
N TYR A 244 -9.86 6.52 10.60
CA TYR A 244 -10.16 6.89 9.22
C TYR A 244 -11.63 6.75 8.86
N GLN A 245 -12.45 6.03 9.65
CA GLN A 245 -13.89 5.83 9.40
C GLN A 245 -14.15 5.32 7.97
N VAL A 246 -13.44 4.26 7.59
CA VAL A 246 -13.54 3.60 6.27
C VAL A 246 -13.87 2.13 6.45
N LEU A 247 -13.22 1.45 7.40
CA LEU A 247 -13.45 0.05 7.71
C LEU A 247 -14.76 -0.13 8.49
N PRO A 248 -15.53 -1.19 8.21
CA PRO A 248 -16.81 -1.44 8.88
C PRO A 248 -16.60 -1.91 10.32
N THR A 249 -17.64 -1.79 11.15
CA THR A 249 -17.60 -2.28 12.55
C THR A 249 -17.36 -3.79 12.65
N THR A 250 -17.81 -4.56 11.66
CA THR A 250 -17.58 -6.01 11.58
C THR A 250 -16.09 -6.36 11.46
N PHE A 251 -15.29 -5.53 10.79
CA PHE A 251 -13.83 -5.67 10.73
C PHE A 251 -13.21 -5.52 12.12
N PHE A 252 -13.64 -4.52 12.91
CA PHE A 252 -13.07 -4.30 14.25
C PHE A 252 -13.57 -5.32 15.28
N ALA A 253 -14.74 -5.91 15.08
CA ALA A 253 -15.27 -6.95 15.95
C ALA A 253 -14.52 -8.29 15.76
N ASN A 254 -14.24 -8.67 14.52
CA ASN A 254 -13.48 -9.87 14.18
C ASN A 254 -12.91 -9.74 12.75
N SER A 255 -11.69 -9.23 12.65
CA SER A 255 -10.99 -8.97 11.39
C SER A 255 -10.77 -10.23 10.56
N HIS A 256 -10.44 -11.35 11.21
CA HIS A 256 -10.25 -12.64 10.54
C HIS A 256 -11.54 -13.14 9.89
N ALA A 257 -12.65 -13.15 10.63
CA ALA A 257 -13.95 -13.56 10.09
C ALA A 257 -14.43 -12.60 9.00
N HIS A 258 -14.21 -11.29 9.19
CA HIS A 258 -14.54 -10.27 8.18
C HIS A 258 -13.78 -10.52 6.88
N PHE A 259 -12.47 -10.72 6.93
CA PHE A 259 -11.67 -10.99 5.75
C PHE A 259 -12.05 -12.32 5.08
N ALA A 260 -12.31 -13.38 5.86
CA ALA A 260 -12.76 -14.65 5.30
C ALA A 260 -14.09 -14.52 4.54
N GLY A 261 -15.05 -13.79 5.10
CA GLY A 261 -16.32 -13.47 4.44
C GLY A 261 -16.12 -12.67 3.15
N LEU A 262 -15.34 -11.60 3.22
CA LEU A 262 -14.97 -10.75 2.08
C LEU A 262 -14.30 -11.56 0.95
N ARG A 263 -13.33 -12.41 1.30
CA ARG A 263 -12.63 -13.27 0.34
C ARG A 263 -13.59 -14.25 -0.33
N ASN A 264 -14.45 -14.89 0.44
CA ASN A 264 -15.42 -15.85 -0.10
C ASN A 264 -16.41 -15.17 -1.04
N GLU A 265 -16.93 -13.99 -0.67
CA GLU A 265 -17.84 -13.22 -1.52
C GLU A 265 -17.20 -12.87 -2.86
N ILE A 266 -16.00 -12.26 -2.83
CA ILE A 266 -15.28 -11.82 -4.03
C ILE A 266 -14.87 -12.99 -4.92
N LEU A 267 -14.46 -14.11 -4.33
CA LEU A 267 -14.01 -15.28 -5.09
C LEU A 267 -15.14 -16.20 -5.53
N ALA A 268 -16.33 -16.10 -4.95
CA ALA A 268 -17.53 -16.81 -5.42
C ALA A 268 -18.16 -16.14 -6.64
N THR A 269 -18.01 -14.82 -6.79
CA THR A 269 -18.52 -14.05 -7.95
C THR A 269 -17.69 -14.23 -9.24
N ALA A 270 -16.93 -15.31 -9.36
CA ALA A 270 -15.83 -15.47 -10.31
C ALA A 270 -15.94 -16.65 -11.26
#